data_AF-A0ABD3FGD6-F1
#
_entry.id   AF-A0ABD3FGD6-F1
#
_cell.length_a   1.000
_cell.length_b   1.000
_cell.length_c   1.000
_cell.angle_alpha   90.00
_cell.angle_beta   90.00
_cell.angle_gamma   90.00
#
_symmetry.space_group_name_H-M   'P 1'
#
loop_
_entity.id
_entity.type
_entity.pdbx_description
1 polymer ?
#
loop_
_entity_poly.entity_id
_entity_poly.type
_entity_poly.pdbx_seq_one_letter_code
_entity_poly.pdbx_strand_id
1 'polypeptide(L)' 'MCIIEAVSGKFPWGTLPDIAVRYHVLEQKRTPLRPENCSKAAYSLVERMCRFDPSKRIGMNAVVDELKGFRTPGDS' A
#
# COMPACT_ATOMS: atom_id res chain seq x y z
N MET A 1 6.83 -1.59 -1.27
CA MET A 1 5.58 -1.47 -0.49
C MET A 1 5.09 -2.87 -0.19
N CYS A 2 5.37 -3.36 1.02
CA CYS A 2 5.25 -4.81 1.30
C CYS A 2 3.82 -5.34 1.24
N ILE A 3 2.82 -4.54 1.64
CA ILE A 3 1.41 -4.98 1.60
C ILE A 3 0.96 -5.22 0.15
N ILE A 4 1.24 -4.29 -0.78
CA ILE A 4 0.90 -4.45 -2.20
C ILE A 4 1.57 -5.68 -2.80
N GLU A 5 2.84 -5.90 -2.47
CA GLU A 5 3.60 -7.06 -2.95
C GLU A 5 3.06 -8.37 -2.41
N ALA A 6 2.76 -8.44 -1.10
CA ALA A 6 2.21 -9.63 -0.46
C ALA A 6 0.84 -10.03 -1.01
N VAL A 7 -0.05 -9.05 -1.25
CA VAL A 7 -1.40 -9.35 -1.79
C VAL A 7 -1.38 -9.62 -3.29
N SER A 8 -0.45 -9.01 -4.03
CA SER A 8 -0.44 -9.09 -5.50
C SER A 8 0.47 -10.17 -6.07
N GLY A 9 1.49 -10.58 -5.31
CA GLY A 9 2.60 -11.42 -5.79
C GLY A 9 3.50 -10.71 -6.81
N LYS A 10 3.38 -9.39 -6.97
CA LYS A 10 4.09 -8.59 -7.96
C LYS A 10 4.75 -7.38 -7.31
N PHE A 11 5.78 -6.87 -7.96
CA PHE A 11 6.37 -5.60 -7.55
C PHE A 11 5.34 -4.47 -7.64
N PRO A 12 5.33 -3.53 -6.67
CA PRO A 12 4.29 -2.51 -6.56
C PRO A 12 4.24 -1.58 -7.77
N TRP A 13 5.40 -1.24 -8.34
CA TRP A 13 5.50 -0.44 -9.58
C TRP A 13 5.79 -1.33 -10.81
N GLY A 14 5.55 -2.64 -10.73
CA GLY A 14 5.84 -3.57 -11.82
C GLY A 14 7.30 -3.51 -12.27
N THR A 15 7.52 -3.34 -13.58
CA THR A 15 8.84 -3.28 -14.22
C THR A 15 9.27 -1.85 -14.57
N LEU A 16 8.64 -0.83 -13.96
CA LEU A 16 9.01 0.57 -14.18
C LEU A 16 10.45 0.82 -13.72
N PRO A 17 11.27 1.53 -14.52
CA PRO A 17 12.62 1.90 -14.12
C PRO A 17 12.58 2.91 -12.96
N ASP A 18 13.61 2.89 -12.11
CA ASP A 18 13.71 3.73 -10.91
C ASP A 18 13.47 5.23 -11.17
N ILE A 19 13.93 5.74 -12.31
CA ILE A 19 13.72 7.15 -12.69
C ILE A 19 12.23 7.48 -12.87
N ALA A 20 11.46 6.57 -13.47
CA ALA A 20 10.03 6.74 -13.64
C ALA A 20 9.30 6.60 -12.29
N VAL A 21 9.72 5.65 -11.45
CA VAL A 21 9.18 5.50 -10.09
C VAL A 21 9.41 6.78 -9.27
N ARG A 22 10.62 7.35 -9.30
CA ARG A 22 10.92 8.62 -8.63
C ARG A 22 10.04 9.75 -9.12
N TYR A 23 9.83 9.87 -10.43
CA TYR A 23 8.94 10.88 -11.00
C TYR A 23 7.49 10.72 -10.51
N HIS A 24 6.94 9.50 -10.51
CA HIS A 24 5.58 9.25 -10.02
C HIS A 24 5.42 9.54 -8.51
N VAL A 25 6.43 9.19 -7.71
CA VAL A 25 6.38 9.37 -6.25
C VAL A 25 6.60 10.83 -5.86
N LEU A 26 7.58 11.51 -6.45
CA LEU A 26 7.99 12.86 -6.05
C LEU A 26 7.18 13.96 -6.75
N GLU A 27 7.03 13.86 -8.07
CA GLU A 27 6.38 14.91 -8.86
C GLU A 27 4.86 14.72 -8.88
N GLN A 28 4.40 13.49 -9.16
CA GLN A 28 2.97 13.21 -9.24
C GLN A 28 2.34 12.93 -7.88
N LYS A 29 3.16 12.68 -6.85
CA LYS A 29 2.71 12.34 -5.48
C LYS A 29 1.74 11.16 -5.46
N ARG A 30 1.98 10.18 -6.34
CA ARG A 30 1.11 9.01 -6.52
C ARG A 30 1.67 7.77 -5.82
N THR A 31 0.75 6.93 -5.40
CA THR A 31 1.01 5.53 -5.05
C THR A 31 0.86 4.66 -6.30
N PRO A 32 1.47 3.46 -6.32
CA PRO A 32 1.30 2.53 -7.43
C PRO A 32 -0.17 2.13 -7.56
N LEU A 33 -0.61 1.83 -8.78
CA LEU A 33 -1.99 1.44 -9.06
C LEU A 33 -2.41 0.22 -8.25
N ARG A 34 -3.69 0.18 -7.85
CA ARG A 34 -4.26 -0.97 -7.12
C ARG A 34 -4.22 -2.22 -8.00
N PRO A 35 -3.54 -3.30 -7.56
CA PRO A 35 -3.62 -4.60 -8.23
C PRO A 35 -5.04 -5.15 -8.22
N GLU A 36 -5.43 -5.90 -9.25
CA GLU A 36 -6.78 -6.46 -9.37
C GLU A 36 -7.14 -7.37 -8.18
N ASN A 37 -6.17 -8.17 -7.72
CA ASN A 37 -6.28 -9.07 -6.57
C ASN A 37 -6.12 -8.38 -5.21
N CYS A 38 -5.90 -7.06 -5.16
CA CYS A 38 -5.84 -6.31 -3.92
C CYS A 38 -7.22 -5.74 -3.57
N SER A 39 -7.74 -6.05 -2.36
CA SER A 39 -9.00 -5.49 -1.90
C SER A 39 -8.93 -3.96 -1.81
N LYS A 40 -10.06 -3.28 -2.06
CA LYS A 40 -10.14 -1.81 -1.96
C LYS A 40 -9.73 -1.32 -0.56
N ALA A 41 -10.07 -2.08 0.48
CA ALA A 41 -9.70 -1.76 1.86
C ALA A 41 -8.20 -1.90 2.12
N ALA A 42 -7.56 -3.01 1.70
CA ALA A 42 -6.12 -3.18 1.85
C ALA A 42 -5.33 -2.12 1.07
N TYR A 43 -5.78 -1.76 -0.13
CA TYR A 43 -5.19 -0.69 -0.91
C TYR A 43 -5.35 0.68 -0.23
N SER A 44 -6.53 0.99 0.31
CA SER A 44 -6.77 2.25 1.02
C SER A 44 -5.88 2.41 2.26
N LEU A 45 -5.62 1.31 2.98
CA LEU A 45 -4.64 1.30 4.07
C LEU A 45 -3.24 1.70 3.57
N VAL A 46 -2.80 1.14 2.44
CA VAL A 46 -1.50 1.49 1.83
C VAL A 46 -1.45 2.96 1.43
N GLU A 47 -2.51 3.51 0.84
CA GLU A 47 -2.58 4.94 0.49
C GLU A 47 -2.43 5.85 1.73
N ARG A 48 -3.00 5.44 2.86
CA ARG A 48 -2.90 6.18 4.14
C ARG A 48 -1.53 6.02 4.80
N MET A 49 -0.91 4.84 4.70
CA MET A 49 0.45 4.61 5.20
C MET A 49 1.50 5.37 4.39
N CYS A 50 1.29 5.47 3.07
CA CYS A 50 2.25 6.03 2.13
C CYS A 50 1.83 7.40 1.60
N ARG A 51 1.10 8.19 2.42
CA ARG A 51 0.85 9.61 2.10
C ARG A 51 2.19 10.33 1.91
N PHE A 52 2.24 11.15 0.85
CA PHE A 52 3.41 11.97 0.54
C PHE A 52 3.82 12.84 1.73
N ASP A 53 2.84 13.55 2.28
CA ASP A 53 2.98 14.33 3.52
C ASP A 53 3.09 13.37 4.73
N PRO A 54 4.24 13.34 5.44
CA PRO A 54 4.44 12.45 6.58
C PRO A 54 3.45 12.71 7.72
N SER A 55 3.01 13.96 7.92
CA SER A 55 2.08 14.32 9.00
C SER A 55 0.67 13.75 8.79
N LYS A 56 0.33 13.41 7.55
CA LYS A 56 -0.96 12.82 7.17
C LYS A 56 -0.94 11.30 7.15
N ARG A 57 0.20 10.67 7.46
CA ARG A 57 0.30 9.21 7.52
C ARG A 57 -0.44 8.69 8.75
N ILE A 58 -1.14 7.59 8.56
CA ILE A 58 -1.76 6.86 9.67
C ILE A 58 -0.66 6.37 10.64
N GLY A 59 -0.93 6.45 11.95
CA GLY A 59 -0.03 5.93 12.97
C GLY A 59 0.04 4.40 12.99
N MET A 60 1.18 3.84 13.40
CA MET A 60 1.43 2.39 13.40
C MET A 60 0.37 1.60 14.18
N ASN A 61 -0.10 2.12 15.32
CA ASN A 61 -1.13 1.44 16.12
C ASN A 61 -2.43 1.25 15.30
N ALA A 62 -2.87 2.28 14.58
CA ALA A 62 -4.04 2.20 13.74
C ALA A 62 -3.82 1.30 12.49
N VAL A 63 -2.59 1.25 11.96
CA VAL A 63 -2.24 0.26 10.92
C VAL A 63 -2.43 -1.15 11.42
N VAL A 64 -1.91 -1.46 12.61
CA VAL A 64 -2.03 -2.80 13.23
C VAL A 64 -3.50 -3.14 13.49
N ASP A 65 -4.30 -2.20 13.97
CA ASP A 65 -5.73 -2.44 14.23
C ASP A 65 -6.53 -2.69 12.94
N GLU A 66 -6.24 -1.95 11.86
CA GLU A 66 -6.84 -2.24 10.54
C GLU A 66 -6.37 -3.59 9.98
N LEU A 67 -5.10 -3.94 10.17
CA LEU A 67 -4.56 -5.23 9.74
C LEU A 67 -5.21 -6.42 10.46
N LYS A 68 -5.52 -6.29 11.76
CA LYS A 68 -6.27 -7.31 12.50
C LYS A 68 -7.65 -7.54 11.88
N GLY A 69 -8.29 -6.50 11.34
CA GLY A 69 -9.58 -6.59 10.66
C GLY A 69 -9.54 -7.41 9.36
N PHE A 70 -8.37 -7.55 8.72
CA PHE A 70 -8.20 -8.42 7.54
C PHE A 70 -7.99 -9.89 7.89
N ARG A 71 -7.67 -10.21 9.14
CA ARG A 71 -7.54 -11.60 9.58
C ARG A 71 -8.94 -12.21 9.62
N THR A 72 -9.22 -13.14 8.72
CA THR A 72 -10.41 -13.99 8.85
C THR A 72 -10.33 -14.79 10.16
N PRO A 73 -11.39 -14.83 10.98
CA PRO A 73 -11.46 -15.75 12.11
C PRO A 73 -11.59 -17.18 11.57
N GLY A 74 -10.47 -17.88 11.42
CA GLY A 74 -10.45 -19.21 10.81
C GLY A 74 -9.05 -19.84 10.79
N ASP A 75 -8.44 -19.96 11.97
CA ASP A 75 -7.41 -20.96 12.25
C ASP A 75 -7.55 -21.28 13.75
N SER A 76 -8.35 -22.31 14.03
CA SER A 76 -8.45 -23.02 15.31
C SER A 76 -7.92 -24.43 15.10
#